data_AF-A0A357R1M7-F1
#
_entry.id   AF-A0A357R1M7-F1
#
_cell.length_a   1.000
_cell.length_b   1.000
_cell.length_c   1.000
_cell.angle_alpha   90.00
_cell.angle_beta   90.00
_cell.angle_gamma   90.00
#
_symmetry.space_group_name_H-M   'P 1'
#
loop_
_entity.id
_entity.type
_entity.pdbx_description
1 polymer ?
#
loop_
_entity_poly.entity_id
_entity_poly.type
_entity_poly.pdbx_seq_one_letter_code
_entity_poly.pdbx_strand_id
1 'polypeptide(L)' 'MSGLNLKSATVEAIVQETGKIQVLTVRVGGNSERAVNYLELGEKVEAGQQIVLNTTAVDLNLGSGGCHFV' A
#
# COMPACT_ATOMS: atom_id res chain seq x y z
N MET A 1 -10.57 -6.67 20.36
CA MET A 1 -10.71 -7.11 18.96
C MET A 1 -9.71 -6.31 18.17
N SER A 2 -8.71 -6.96 17.56
CA SER A 2 -7.72 -6.26 16.73
C SER A 2 -8.41 -5.87 15.43
N GLY A 3 -8.84 -4.61 15.32
CA GLY A 3 -9.42 -4.07 14.09
C GLY A 3 -8.38 -3.95 12.98
N LEU A 4 -8.84 -3.74 11.75
CA LEU A 4 -7.96 -3.32 10.66
C LEU A 4 -7.30 -1.98 11.03
N ASN A 5 -5.99 -1.88 10.90
CA ASN A 5 -5.29 -0.60 10.95
C ASN A 5 -5.22 -0.02 9.53
N LEU A 6 -5.97 1.05 9.32
CA LEU A 6 -6.07 1.76 8.05
C LEU A 6 -5.39 3.12 8.17
N LYS A 7 -4.49 3.42 7.24
CA LYS A 7 -3.81 4.73 7.17
C LYS A 7 -3.93 5.31 5.78
N SER A 8 -4.16 6.62 5.69
CA SER A 8 -4.09 7.34 4.42
C SER A 8 -2.65 7.47 3.96
N ALA A 9 -2.42 7.32 2.65
CA ALA A 9 -1.13 7.47 2.03
C ALA A 9 -1.25 8.15 0.67
N THR A 10 -0.15 8.76 0.22
CA THR A 10 -0.04 9.33 -1.13
C THR A 10 0.84 8.44 -1.98
N VAL A 11 0.41 8.07 -3.18
CA VAL A 11 1.26 7.35 -4.13
C VAL A 11 2.37 8.30 -4.59
N GLU A 12 3.63 7.96 -4.32
CA GLU A 12 4.78 8.75 -4.81
C GLU A 12 5.22 8.28 -6.19
N ALA A 13 5.27 6.96 -6.39
CA ALA A 13 5.69 6.36 -7.66
C ALA A 13 5.13 4.95 -7.83
N ILE A 14 5.00 4.53 -9.09
CA ILE A 14 4.71 3.14 -9.48
C ILE A 14 6.04 2.51 -9.87
N VAL A 15 6.52 1.57 -9.05
CA VAL A 15 7.82 0.89 -9.23
C VAL A 15 7.70 -0.23 -10.27
N GLN A 16 6.57 -0.92 -10.29
CA GLN A 16 6.28 -1.98 -11.24
C GLN A 16 4.78 -2.06 -11.49
N GLU A 17 4.39 -2.29 -12.74
CA GLU A 17 3.01 -2.57 -13.10
C GLU A 17 2.93 -3.81 -14.00
N THR A 18 1.95 -4.65 -13.71
CA THR A 18 1.55 -5.79 -14.55
C THR A 18 0.04 -5.75 -14.74
N GLY A 19 -0.53 -6.68 -15.52
CA GLY A 19 -1.98 -6.83 -15.60
C GLY A 19 -2.67 -7.27 -14.30
N LYS A 20 -1.92 -7.61 -13.25
CA LYS A 20 -2.47 -8.14 -11.98
C LYS A 20 -2.16 -7.30 -10.76
N ILE A 21 -1.00 -6.63 -10.74
CA ILE A 21 -0.54 -5.86 -9.58
C ILE A 21 0.14 -4.56 -10.00
N GLN A 22 0.11 -3.58 -9.09
CA GLN A 22 1.04 -2.46 -9.06
C GLN A 22 1.86 -2.51 -7.77
N VAL A 23 3.18 -2.40 -7.89
CA VAL A 23 4.09 -2.19 -6.76
C VAL A 23 4.36 -0.70 -6.67
N LEU A 24 4.12 -0.12 -5.50
CA LEU A 24 4.12 1.32 -5.28
C LEU A 24 5.16 1.72 -4.24
N THR A 25 5.69 2.93 -4.39
CA THR A 25 6.26 3.69 -3.30
C THR A 25 5.21 4.70 -2.85
N VAL A 26 4.88 4.70 -1.56
CA VAL A 26 3.81 5.50 -0.98
C VAL A 26 4.32 6.28 0.21
N ARG A 27 3.85 7.51 0.38
CA ARG A 27 4.14 8.32 1.56
C ARG A 27 3.05 8.12 2.60
N VAL A 28 3.42 7.60 3.77
CA VAL A 28 2.54 7.43 4.93
C VAL A 28 3.25 7.92 6.18
N GLY A 29 2.59 8.79 6.96
CA GLY A 29 3.19 9.38 8.17
C GLY A 29 4.52 10.14 7.95
N GLY A 30 4.75 10.66 6.73
CA GLY A 30 5.98 11.37 6.37
C GLY A 30 7.13 10.47 5.89
N ASN A 31 6.98 9.15 5.93
CA ASN A 31 7.98 8.20 5.45
C ASN A 31 7.53 7.60 4.11
N SER A 32 8.50 7.26 3.26
CA SER A 32 8.28 6.49 2.04
C SER A 32 8.33 5.00 2.35
N GLU A 33 7.25 4.28 2.05
CA GLU A 33 7.10 2.86 2.32
C GLU A 33 6.67 2.12 1.04
N ARG A 34 6.82 0.80 1.02
CA ARG A 34 6.43 -0.04 -0.12
C ARG A 34 5.01 -0.54 0.06
N ALA A 35 4.21 -0.48 -1.00
CA ALA A 35 2.86 -1.04 -1.02
C ALA A 35 2.63 -1.88 -2.28
N VAL A 36 1.67 -2.79 -2.20
CA VAL A 36 1.17 -3.56 -3.35
C VAL A 36 -0.33 -3.33 -3.51
N ASN A 37 -0.73 -2.96 -4.71
CA ASN A 37 -2.12 -2.89 -5.13
C ASN A 37 -2.41 -4.10 -6.02
N TYR A 38 -3.40 -4.91 -5.64
CA TYR A 38 -3.86 -6.03 -6.44
C TYR A 38 -5.05 -5.60 -7.27
N LEU A 39 -4.89 -5.57 -8.59
CA LEU A 39 -5.90 -5.05 -9.53
C LEU A 39 -7.14 -5.94 -9.64
N GLU A 40 -7.09 -7.16 -9.09
CA GLU A 40 -8.26 -8.02 -8.93
C GLU A 40 -9.14 -7.61 -7.72
N LEU A 41 -8.61 -6.79 -6.81
CA LEU A 41 -9.29 -6.32 -5.58
C LEU A 41 -9.65 -4.84 -5.62
N GLY A 42 -9.10 -4.07 -6.57
CA GLY A 42 -9.31 -2.63 -6.70
C GLY A 42 -8.89 -2.10 -8.07
N GLU A 43 -9.01 -0.79 -8.24
CA GLU A 43 -8.62 -0.12 -9.49
C GLU A 43 -7.12 0.22 -9.50
N LYS A 44 -6.60 0.50 -10.70
CA LYS A 44 -5.25 1.06 -10.83
C LYS A 44 -5.17 2.43 -10.15
N VAL A 45 -4.00 2.74 -9.61
CA VAL A 45 -3.72 4.04 -9.01
C VAL A 45 -2.60 4.77 -9.75
N GLU A 46 -2.58 6.08 -9.63
CA GLU A 46 -1.60 6.96 -10.25
C GLU A 46 -0.74 7.70 -9.21
N ALA A 47 0.44 8.17 -9.61
CA ALA A 47 1.28 9.00 -8.75
C ALA A 47 0.54 10.30 -8.37
N GLY A 48 0.63 10.69 -7.10
CA GLY A 48 -0.10 11.81 -6.50
C GLY A 48 -1.48 11.45 -5.95
N GLN A 49 -2.01 10.26 -6.25
CA GLN A 49 -3.32 9.83 -5.75
C GLN A 49 -3.28 9.54 -4.25
N GLN A 50 -4.34 9.93 -3.54
CA GLN A 50 -4.59 9.53 -2.16
C GLN A 50 -5.22 8.14 -2.14
N ILE A 51 -4.65 7.25 -1.33
CA ILE A 51 -5.12 5.88 -1.14
C ILE A 51 -5.22 5.56 0.35
N VAL A 52 -5.90 4.46 0.66
CA VAL A 52 -5.91 3.88 2.00
C VAL A 52 -5.01 2.66 1.98
N LEU A 53 -4.21 2.47 3.02
CA LEU A 53 -3.39 1.29 3.21
C LEU A 53 -3.89 0.51 4.41
N ASN A 54 -3.97 -0.81 4.26
CA ASN A 54 -4.01 -1.73 5.38
C ASN A 54 -2.58 -1.97 5.88
N THR A 55 -2.25 -1.39 7.03
CA THR A 55 -0.93 -1.52 7.66
C THR A 55 -0.88 -2.60 8.74
N THR A 56 -2.00 -3.31 8.98
CA THR A 56 -2.15 -4.27 10.09
C THR A 56 -1.06 -5.34 10.11
N ALA A 57 -0.73 -5.93 8.96
CA ALA A 57 0.27 -7.00 8.89
C ALA A 57 1.69 -6.51 9.20
N VAL A 58 2.02 -5.28 8.79
CA VAL A 58 3.31 -4.64 9.09
C VAL A 58 3.35 -4.22 10.56
N ASP A 59 2.31 -3.55 11.05
CA ASP A 59 2.23 -3.06 12.43
C ASP A 59 2.23 -4.20 13.46
N LEU A 60 1.62 -5.35 13.13
CA LEU A 60 1.61 -6.56 13.97
C LEU A 60 2.80 -7.49 13.71
N ASN A 61 3.73 -7.11 12.83
CA ASN A 61 4.92 -7.89 12.48
C ASN A 61 4.63 -9.35 12.07
N LEU A 62 3.61 -9.55 11.24
CA LEU A 62 3.15 -10.90 10.81
C LEU A 62 3.98 -11.51 9.66
N GLY A 63 5.13 -10.90 9.31
CA GLY A 63 6.03 -11.42 8.28
C GLY A 63 5.69 -11.00 6.84
N SER A 64 5.15 -9.79 6.61
CA SER A 64 4.86 -9.27 5.25
C SER A 64 6.08 -8.74 4.48
N GLY A 65 7.26 -8.73 5.10
CA GLY A 65 8.46 -8.12 4.53
C GLY A 65 8.41 -6.60 4.44
N GLY A 66 7.55 -5.94 5.24
CA GLY A 66 7.41 -4.48 5.26
C GLY A 66 6.60 -3.90 4.11
N CYS A 67 5.81 -4.73 3.40
CA CYS A 67 4.92 -4.27 2.35
C CYS A 67 3.50 -4.06 2.87
N HIS A 68 2.94 -2.88 2.62
CA HIS A 68 1.53 -2.58 2.87
C HIS A 68 0.64 -3.07 1.72
N PHE A 69 -0.66 -3.19 2.00
CA PHE A 69 -1.68 -3.50 1.02
C PHE A 69 -2.55 -2.26 0.77
N VAL A 70 -2.75 -1.91 -0.49
CA VAL A 70 -3.70 -0.86 -0.92
C VAL A 70 -5.12 -1.39 -0.85
#